data_AF-A0A0Q7BFT4-F1
#
_entry.id   AF-A0A0Q7BFT4-F1
#
_cell.length_a   1.000
_cell.length_b   1.000
_cell.length_c   1.000
_cell.angle_alpha   90.00
_cell.angle_beta   90.00
_cell.angle_gamma   90.00
#
_symmetry.space_group_name_H-M   'P 1'
#
loop_
_entity.id
_entity.type
_entity.pdbx_description
1 polymer ?
#
loop_
_entity_poly.entity_id
_entity_poly.type
_entity_poly.pdbx_seq_one_letter_code
_entity_poly.pdbx_strand_id
1 'polypeptide(L)'
;MSRRAVLAALALSFAGLAFAAPPAALVAQLKAQADAWDRAILAKDRAAIEANMADDFRQIDSHGNVETKASFVEGLITPDLALDPYTVEEFEVRVYGDTALVSGRTRMTGRYQGQPFNTHYRYIDVYVKRDGVWKIVSVQTSPIPSR
;
A
#
# COMPACT_ATOMS: atom_id res chain seq x y z
N MET A 1 9.46 50.62 48.95
CA MET A 1 9.75 50.23 47.54
C MET A 1 10.39 48.85 47.56
N SER A 2 9.63 47.79 47.28
CA SER A 2 10.17 46.43 47.10
C SER A 2 9.50 45.81 45.88
N ARG A 3 10.24 45.77 44.75
CA ARG A 3 9.80 45.11 43.52
C ARG A 3 10.03 43.61 43.66
N ARG A 4 8.96 42.83 43.79
CA ARG A 4 8.99 41.37 43.58
C ARG A 4 8.88 41.12 42.08
N ALA A 5 9.93 40.58 41.48
CA ALA A 5 9.89 40.08 40.10
C ALA A 5 9.22 38.71 40.10
N VAL A 6 8.09 38.59 39.40
CA VAL A 6 7.43 37.30 39.15
C VAL A 6 7.89 36.84 37.76
N LEU A 7 8.73 35.81 37.73
CA LEU A 7 9.05 35.07 36.51
C LEU A 7 7.89 34.10 36.23
N ALA A 8 7.05 34.43 35.25
CA ALA A 8 6.08 33.49 34.71
C ALA A 8 6.81 32.55 33.74
N ALA A 9 7.06 31.31 34.16
CA ALA A 9 7.52 30.26 33.27
C ALA A 9 6.35 29.85 32.36
N LEU A 10 6.42 30.19 31.07
CA LEU A 10 5.57 29.57 30.06
C LEU A 10 5.96 28.11 29.93
N ALA A 11 5.17 27.21 30.52
CA ALA A 11 5.22 25.80 30.19
C ALA A 11 4.63 25.64 28.76
N LEU A 12 5.50 25.57 27.74
CA LEU A 12 5.08 25.09 26.43
C LEU A 12 4.62 23.64 26.59
N SER A 13 3.31 23.44 26.56
CA SER A 13 2.72 22.10 26.52
C SER A 13 3.06 21.51 25.15
N PHE A 14 4.06 20.63 25.10
CA PHE A 14 4.22 19.71 23.98
C PHE A 14 3.05 18.71 24.07
N ALA A 15 1.88 19.13 23.61
CA ALA A 15 0.83 18.20 23.24
C ALA A 15 1.41 17.41 22.06
N GLY A 16 2.01 16.25 22.34
CA GLY A 16 2.44 15.33 21.31
C GLY A 16 1.25 15.13 20.37
N LEU A 17 1.46 15.41 19.08
CA LEU A 17 0.46 15.16 18.05
C LEU A 17 0.13 13.67 18.09
N ALA A 18 -0.93 13.33 18.82
CA ALA A 18 -1.52 12.00 18.74
C ALA A 18 -1.94 11.82 17.28
N PHE A 19 -1.42 10.78 16.64
CA PHE A 19 -1.85 10.40 15.31
C PHE A 19 -3.33 10.03 15.41
N ALA A 20 -4.21 10.90 14.92
CA ALA A 20 -5.63 10.57 14.83
C ALA A 20 -5.78 9.40 13.86
N ALA A 21 -6.51 8.36 14.27
CA ALA A 21 -6.85 7.27 13.39
C ALA A 21 -7.58 7.82 12.15
N PRO A 22 -7.30 7.29 10.94
CA PRO A 22 -7.98 7.75 9.73
C PRO A 22 -9.49 7.52 9.84
N PRO A 23 -10.32 8.36 9.19
CA PRO A 23 -11.77 8.18 9.18
C PRO A 23 -12.14 6.77 8.70
N ALA A 24 -13.04 6.09 9.41
CA ALA A 24 -13.44 4.71 9.08
C ALA A 24 -13.96 4.56 7.63
N ALA A 25 -14.64 5.58 7.11
CA ALA A 25 -15.11 5.60 5.73
C ALA A 25 -13.95 5.60 4.70
N LEU A 26 -12.85 6.32 5.00
CA LEU A 26 -11.66 6.32 4.13
C LEU A 26 -10.95 4.97 4.17
N VAL A 27 -10.83 4.35 5.35
CA VAL A 27 -10.26 3.00 5.49
C VAL A 27 -11.08 2.00 4.69
N ALA A 28 -12.41 2.04 4.80
CA ALA A 28 -13.31 1.17 4.05
C ALA A 28 -13.19 1.39 2.52
N GLN A 29 -13.09 2.65 2.07
CA GLN A 29 -12.88 2.98 0.66
C GLN A 29 -11.57 2.37 0.13
N LEU A 30 -10.46 2.59 0.81
CA LEU A 30 -9.15 2.10 0.38
C LEU A 30 -9.07 0.56 0.43
N LYS A 31 -9.71 -0.08 1.42
CA LYS A 31 -9.85 -1.54 1.46
C LYS A 31 -10.63 -2.07 0.25
N ALA A 32 -11.76 -1.45 -0.08
CA ALA A 32 -12.57 -1.86 -1.23
C ALA A 32 -11.80 -1.70 -2.56
N GLN A 33 -11.00 -0.64 -2.68
CA GLN A 33 -10.14 -0.38 -3.83
C GLN A 33 -9.02 -1.42 -3.95
N ALA A 34 -8.33 -1.75 -2.83
CA ALA A 34 -7.33 -2.82 -2.79
C ALA A 34 -7.93 -4.19 -3.17
N ASP A 35 -9.09 -4.55 -2.60
CA ASP A 35 -9.77 -5.82 -2.90
C ASP A 35 -10.21 -5.91 -4.36
N ALA A 36 -10.64 -4.79 -4.96
CA ALA A 36 -10.97 -4.74 -6.37
C ALA A 36 -9.74 -4.93 -7.26
N TRP A 37 -8.60 -4.38 -6.84
CA TRP A 37 -7.33 -4.54 -7.56
C TRP A 37 -6.83 -5.98 -7.51
N ASP A 38 -6.88 -6.64 -6.35
CA ASP A 38 -6.55 -8.06 -6.20
C ASP A 38 -7.44 -8.95 -7.10
N ARG A 39 -8.74 -8.68 -7.13
CA ARG A 39 -9.66 -9.39 -8.04
C ARG A 39 -9.32 -9.16 -9.51
N ALA A 40 -8.97 -7.93 -9.89
CA ALA A 40 -8.57 -7.60 -11.25
C ALA A 40 -7.26 -8.32 -11.65
N ILE A 41 -6.30 -8.41 -10.73
CA ILE A 41 -5.05 -9.17 -10.90
C ILE A 41 -5.35 -10.65 -11.15
N LEU A 42 -6.16 -11.27 -10.31
CA LEU A 42 -6.56 -12.68 -10.46
C LEU A 42 -7.31 -12.93 -11.78
N ALA A 43 -8.12 -11.97 -12.23
CA ALA A 43 -8.85 -12.02 -13.49
C ALA A 43 -8.01 -11.62 -14.72
N LYS A 44 -6.78 -11.13 -14.52
CA LYS A 44 -5.93 -10.52 -15.55
C LYS A 44 -6.61 -9.38 -16.32
N ASP A 45 -7.47 -8.62 -15.64
CA ASP A 45 -8.17 -7.47 -16.21
C ASP A 45 -7.25 -6.24 -16.23
N ARG A 46 -6.51 -6.09 -17.34
CA ARG A 46 -5.60 -4.95 -17.56
C ARG A 46 -6.23 -3.61 -17.24
N ALA A 47 -7.44 -3.35 -17.75
CA ALA A 47 -8.07 -2.05 -17.65
C ALA A 47 -8.40 -1.71 -16.19
N ALA A 48 -8.92 -2.69 -15.44
CA ALA A 48 -9.20 -2.51 -14.01
C ALA A 48 -7.91 -2.38 -13.18
N ILE A 49 -6.84 -3.10 -13.53
CA ILE A 49 -5.53 -2.98 -12.87
C ILE A 49 -4.98 -1.56 -13.09
N GLU A 50 -4.89 -1.11 -14.34
CA GLU A 50 -4.32 0.19 -14.71
C GLU A 50 -5.17 1.37 -14.20
N ALA A 51 -6.49 1.19 -14.10
CA ALA A 51 -7.40 2.19 -13.53
C ALA A 51 -7.15 2.45 -12.04
N ASN A 52 -6.49 1.56 -11.31
CA ASN A 52 -6.11 1.80 -9.92
C ASN A 52 -4.77 2.53 -9.77
N MET A 53 -3.97 2.57 -10.83
CA MET A 53 -2.57 3.02 -10.78
C MET A 53 -2.41 4.42 -11.36
N ALA A 54 -1.54 5.21 -10.73
CA ALA A 54 -1.08 6.48 -11.30
C ALA A 54 -0.13 6.23 -12.49
N ASP A 55 0.00 7.19 -13.39
CA ASP A 55 0.83 7.00 -14.60
C ASP A 55 2.33 6.96 -14.30
N ASP A 56 2.75 7.62 -13.22
CA ASP A 56 4.11 7.63 -12.69
C ASP A 56 4.40 6.46 -11.73
N PHE A 57 3.53 5.45 -11.68
CA PHE A 57 3.67 4.30 -10.79
C PHE A 57 5.05 3.62 -10.89
N ARG A 58 5.55 3.20 -9.73
CA ARG A 58 6.73 2.35 -9.58
C ARG A 58 6.47 1.18 -8.65
N GLN A 59 7.06 0.03 -8.97
CA GLN A 59 7.10 -1.08 -8.04
C GLN A 59 8.55 -1.44 -7.72
N ILE A 60 8.81 -1.82 -6.47
CA ILE A 60 10.06 -2.41 -6.02
C ILE A 60 9.76 -3.82 -5.52
N ASP A 61 10.27 -4.83 -6.21
CA ASP A 61 10.02 -6.22 -5.86
C ASP A 61 10.88 -6.71 -4.69
N SER A 62 10.63 -7.96 -4.28
CA SER A 62 11.35 -8.61 -3.18
C SER A 62 12.85 -8.83 -3.45
N HIS A 63 13.29 -8.67 -4.69
CA HIS A 63 14.69 -8.74 -5.10
C HIS A 63 15.33 -7.36 -5.29
N GLY A 64 14.56 -6.27 -5.10
CA GLY A 64 15.00 -4.90 -5.28
C GLY A 64 14.96 -4.42 -6.74
N ASN A 65 14.35 -5.19 -7.65
CA ASN A 65 14.14 -4.73 -9.03
C ASN A 65 13.09 -3.61 -9.03
N VAL A 66 13.27 -2.64 -9.93
CA VAL A 66 12.34 -1.51 -10.09
C VAL A 66 11.56 -1.67 -11.39
N GLU A 67 10.23 -1.69 -11.28
CA GLU A 67 9.32 -1.83 -12.40
C GLU A 67 8.51 -0.54 -12.66
N THR A 68 8.18 -0.32 -13.92
CA THR A 68 7.23 0.71 -14.37
C THR A 68 5.80 0.17 -14.35
N LYS A 69 4.80 1.06 -14.45
CA LYS A 69 3.39 0.67 -14.66
C LYS A 69 3.23 -0.38 -15.76
N ALA A 70 3.81 -0.13 -16.93
CA ALA A 70 3.69 -1.02 -18.08
C ALA A 70 4.29 -2.40 -17.79
N SER A 71 5.56 -2.46 -17.36
CA SER A 71 6.24 -3.74 -17.08
C SER A 71 5.57 -4.54 -15.97
N PHE A 72 5.10 -3.87 -14.91
CA PHE A 72 4.36 -4.49 -13.82
C PHE A 72 3.06 -5.13 -14.30
N VAL A 73 2.27 -4.41 -15.10
CA VAL A 73 1.01 -4.93 -15.64
C VAL A 73 1.26 -6.08 -16.61
N GLU A 74 2.26 -5.99 -17.49
CA GLU A 74 2.65 -7.12 -18.36
C GLU A 74 3.00 -8.36 -17.53
N GLY A 75 3.78 -8.19 -16.45
CA GLY A 75 4.17 -9.27 -15.55
C GLY A 75 2.97 -9.94 -14.86
N LEU A 76 1.92 -9.18 -14.55
CA LEU A 76 0.70 -9.71 -13.92
C LEU A 76 -0.19 -10.46 -14.92
N ILE A 77 -0.30 -9.99 -16.16
CA ILE A 77 -1.27 -10.54 -17.12
C ILE A 77 -0.67 -11.54 -18.11
N THR A 78 0.65 -11.69 -18.15
CA THR A 78 1.33 -12.69 -19.00
C THR A 78 0.71 -14.08 -18.83
N PRO A 79 0.48 -14.85 -19.91
CA PRO A 79 -0.03 -16.22 -19.80
C PRO A 79 0.88 -17.15 -18.99
N ASP A 80 2.17 -16.81 -18.86
CA ASP A 80 3.15 -17.60 -18.11
C ASP A 80 2.87 -17.63 -16.60
N LEU A 81 2.16 -16.63 -16.06
CA LEU A 81 1.80 -16.52 -14.65
C LEU A 81 0.36 -16.99 -14.44
N ALA A 82 0.15 -17.97 -13.57
CA ALA A 82 -1.15 -18.35 -13.06
C ALA A 82 -1.15 -18.19 -11.54
N LEU A 83 -2.01 -17.32 -11.02
CA LEU A 83 -2.17 -17.09 -9.58
C LEU A 83 -3.36 -17.89 -9.06
N ASP A 84 -3.17 -18.56 -7.93
CA ASP A 84 -4.30 -19.08 -7.17
C ASP A 84 -4.97 -17.92 -6.38
N PRO A 85 -6.26 -18.03 -6.04
CA PRO A 85 -6.90 -17.06 -5.15
C PRO A 85 -6.16 -16.93 -3.83
N TYR A 86 -5.96 -15.69 -3.38
CA TYR A 86 -5.29 -15.36 -2.13
C TYR A 86 -6.13 -14.37 -1.31
N THR A 87 -5.77 -14.21 -0.05
CA THR A 87 -6.31 -13.19 0.84
C THR A 87 -5.18 -12.31 1.38
N VAL A 88 -5.56 -11.12 1.86
CA VAL A 88 -4.66 -10.23 2.60
C VAL A 88 -4.93 -10.39 4.09
N GLU A 89 -3.85 -10.59 4.84
CA GLU A 89 -3.84 -10.63 6.29
C GLU A 89 -3.18 -9.36 6.86
N GLU A 90 -3.52 -9.00 8.10
CA GLU A 90 -2.92 -7.84 8.79
C GLU A 90 -3.05 -6.53 7.99
N PHE A 91 -4.20 -6.32 7.34
CA PHE A 91 -4.48 -5.13 6.55
C PHE A 91 -4.50 -3.88 7.45
N GLU A 92 -3.72 -2.87 7.08
CA GLU A 92 -3.60 -1.61 7.80
C GLU A 92 -3.63 -0.43 6.81
N VAL A 93 -4.22 0.68 7.24
CA VAL A 93 -4.18 1.96 6.52
C VAL A 93 -3.64 3.05 7.45
N ARG A 94 -2.60 3.76 7.01
CA ARG A 94 -2.10 4.98 7.64
C ARG A 94 -2.25 6.15 6.66
N VAL A 95 -2.65 7.32 7.13
CA VAL A 95 -2.97 8.48 6.27
C VAL A 95 -2.17 9.70 6.69
N TYR A 96 -1.63 10.41 5.69
CA TYR A 96 -0.79 11.59 5.79
C TYR A 96 -1.27 12.62 4.76
N GLY A 97 -2.27 13.44 5.13
CA GLY A 97 -2.92 14.35 4.18
C GLY A 97 -3.51 13.60 2.99
N ASP A 98 -3.05 13.93 1.79
CA ASP A 98 -3.45 13.29 0.53
C ASP A 98 -2.62 12.04 0.17
N THR A 99 -1.90 11.48 1.14
CA THR A 99 -1.15 10.20 0.99
C THR A 99 -1.71 9.15 1.94
N ALA A 100 -1.89 7.92 1.46
CA ALA A 100 -2.24 6.78 2.29
C ALA A 100 -1.24 5.64 2.06
N LEU A 101 -0.81 5.03 3.15
CA LEU A 101 -0.02 3.81 3.16
C LEU A 101 -0.98 2.67 3.47
N VAL A 102 -1.19 1.80 2.49
CA VAL A 102 -1.95 0.56 2.65
C VAL A 102 -0.95 -0.58 2.73
N SER A 103 -1.00 -1.38 3.79
CA SER A 103 -0.06 -2.48 3.97
C SER A 103 -0.76 -3.72 4.48
N GLY A 104 -0.14 -4.87 4.23
CA GLY A 104 -0.62 -6.16 4.67
C GLY A 104 0.39 -7.23 4.32
N ARG A 105 0.09 -8.48 4.67
CA ARG A 105 0.86 -9.63 4.19
C ARG A 105 -0.02 -10.54 3.37
N THR A 106 0.57 -11.20 2.40
CA THR A 106 -0.12 -12.18 1.58
C THR A 106 0.77 -13.39 1.34
N ARG A 107 0.11 -14.55 1.28
CA ARG A 107 0.69 -15.78 0.81
C ARG A 107 0.14 -16.04 -0.58
N MET A 108 0.99 -15.91 -1.58
CA MET A 108 0.64 -16.15 -2.98
C MET A 108 1.17 -17.51 -3.42
N THR A 109 0.28 -18.31 -3.98
CA THR A 109 0.62 -19.56 -4.66
C THR A 109 0.20 -19.49 -6.12
N GLY A 110 0.77 -20.37 -6.92
CA GLY A 110 0.45 -20.44 -8.33
C GLY A 110 1.51 -21.17 -9.12
N ARG A 111 1.57 -20.85 -10.41
CA ARG A 111 2.57 -21.36 -11.35
C ARG A 111 3.16 -20.24 -12.17
N TYR A 112 4.47 -20.29 -12.38
CA TYR A 112 5.16 -19.43 -13.34
C TYR A 112 5.92 -20.33 -14.32
N GLN A 113 5.66 -20.19 -15.62
CA GLN A 113 6.21 -21.06 -16.67
C GLN A 113 6.04 -22.56 -16.35
N GLY A 114 4.87 -22.90 -15.83
CA GLY A 114 4.51 -24.27 -15.41
C GLY A 114 5.06 -24.72 -14.05
N GLN A 115 6.05 -24.01 -13.49
CA GLN A 115 6.66 -24.35 -12.20
C GLN A 115 5.84 -23.80 -11.04
N PRO A 116 5.45 -24.62 -10.04
CA PRO A 116 4.71 -24.13 -8.89
C PRO A 116 5.58 -23.22 -8.03
N PHE A 117 4.97 -22.17 -7.48
CA PHE A 117 5.61 -21.32 -6.48
C PHE A 117 4.71 -21.14 -5.26
N ASN A 118 5.34 -20.77 -4.14
CA ASN A 118 4.69 -20.36 -2.91
C ASN A 118 5.54 -19.26 -2.30
N THR A 119 5.04 -18.03 -2.37
CA THR A 119 5.71 -16.84 -1.84
C THR A 119 4.90 -16.29 -0.69
N HIS A 120 5.60 -15.75 0.30
CA HIS A 120 5.00 -15.06 1.43
C HIS A 120 5.73 -13.73 1.55
N TYR A 121 4.98 -12.64 1.49
CA TYR A 121 5.57 -11.32 1.56
C TYR A 121 4.69 -10.35 2.34
N ARG A 122 5.36 -9.34 2.89
CA ARG A 122 4.76 -8.08 3.36
C ARG A 122 4.78 -7.11 2.20
N TYR A 123 3.74 -6.30 2.07
CA TYR A 123 3.70 -5.24 1.09
C TYR A 123 3.34 -3.89 1.72
N ILE A 124 3.69 -2.83 1.00
CA ILE A 124 3.17 -1.49 1.19
C ILE A 124 2.81 -0.89 -0.18
N ASP A 125 1.55 -0.48 -0.31
CA ASP A 125 1.02 0.26 -1.44
C ASP A 125 0.86 1.72 -0.99
N VAL A 126 1.52 2.62 -1.69
CA VAL A 126 1.39 4.06 -1.46
C VAL A 126 0.34 4.59 -2.41
N TYR A 127 -0.76 5.06 -1.84
CA TYR A 127 -1.81 5.77 -2.55
C TYR A 127 -1.62 7.28 -2.40
N VAL A 128 -1.83 8.02 -3.48
CA VAL A 128 -1.93 9.49 -3.46
C VAL A 128 -3.26 9.90 -4.04
N LYS A 129 -3.92 10.86 -3.38
CA LYS A 129 -5.16 11.46 -3.86
C LYS A 129 -4.83 12.56 -4.88
N ARG A 130 -5.25 12.38 -6.12
CA ARG A 130 -5.11 13.36 -7.22
C ARG A 130 -6.50 13.64 -7.79
N ASP A 131 -6.88 14.91 -7.85
CA ASP A 131 -8.19 15.36 -8.36
C ASP A 131 -9.39 14.62 -7.72
N GLY A 132 -9.28 14.38 -6.41
CA GLY A 132 -10.33 13.68 -5.65
C GLY A 132 -10.24 12.15 -5.69
N VAL A 133 -9.37 11.57 -6.51
CA VAL A 133 -9.27 10.13 -6.75
C VAL A 133 -7.98 9.57 -6.16
N TRP A 134 -8.07 8.49 -5.39
CA TRP A 134 -6.90 7.78 -4.90
C TRP A 134 -6.32 6.89 -5.99
N LYS A 135 -5.01 6.93 -6.17
CA LYS A 135 -4.27 6.07 -7.11
C LYS A 135 -3.02 5.52 -6.45
N ILE A 136 -2.67 4.28 -6.75
CA ILE A 136 -1.39 3.72 -6.33
C ILE A 136 -0.28 4.41 -7.12
N VAL A 137 0.67 5.01 -6.40
CA VAL A 137 1.88 5.61 -6.99
C VAL A 137 3.10 4.73 -6.76
N SER A 138 3.10 3.89 -5.72
CA SER A 138 4.22 2.99 -5.45
C SER A 138 3.76 1.69 -4.80
N VAL A 139 4.40 0.59 -5.13
CA VAL A 139 4.30 -0.68 -4.40
C VAL A 139 5.69 -1.12 -4.00
N GLN A 140 5.84 -1.64 -2.80
CA GLN A 140 7.06 -2.35 -2.41
C GLN A 140 6.71 -3.64 -1.69
N THR A 141 7.43 -4.72 -2.01
CA THR A 141 7.29 -6.00 -1.32
C THR A 141 8.59 -6.42 -0.65
N SER A 142 8.47 -7.17 0.44
CA SER A 142 9.61 -7.79 1.12
C SER A 142 9.26 -9.21 1.52
N PRO A 143 10.17 -10.19 1.31
CA PRO A 143 9.89 -11.57 1.65
C PRO A 143 9.73 -11.74 3.15
N ILE A 144 8.78 -12.59 3.56
CA ILE A 144 8.65 -13.08 4.93
C ILE A 144 9.27 -14.49 4.94
N PRO A 145 10.43 -14.69 5.57
CA PRO A 145 11.07 -16.00 5.61
C PRO A 145 10.18 -17.06 6.24
N SER A 146 10.15 -18.26 5.67
CA SER A 146 9.66 -19.45 6.37
C SER A 146 10.60 -19.72 7.55
N ARG A 147 10.04 -19.84 8.76
CA ARG A 147 10.80 -20.31 9.92
C ARG A 147 11.22 -21.75 9.76
#